data_AF-A0A0S4JFF2-F1
#
_entry.id   AF-A0A0S4JFF2-F1
#
_cell.length_a   1.000
_cell.length_b   1.000
_cell.length_c   1.000
_cell.angle_alpha   90.00
_cell.angle_beta   90.00
_cell.angle_gamma   90.00
#
_symmetry.space_group_name_H-M   'P 1'
#
loop_
_entity.id
_entity.type
_entity.pdbx_description
1 polymer ?
#
loop_
_entity_poly.entity_id
_entity_poly.type
_entity_poly.pdbx_seq_one_letter_code
_entity_poly.pdbx_strand_id
1 'polypeptide(L)'
;MPLLTWTLSYHSTVDERALCLSRFSCCLQLRCFNAGAADVTVDEQRNRFLAAVALEEARKAAESRNFELAKQHIASCQQHIGQTASAETQYTVALQQEMHQMMDAVSDERHYAAEGSRGINQVMMRHQQQRCNDASESDAVMYQTSWKKEMKRRTK
;
A
#
# COMPACT_ATOMS: atom_id res chain seq x y z
N MET A 1 -13.71 16.00 -21.04
CA MET A 1 -13.17 17.05 -20.16
C MET A 1 -11.70 16.76 -19.91
N PRO A 2 -10.77 17.74 -19.98
CA PRO A 2 -9.35 17.47 -19.70
C PRO A 2 -9.20 17.03 -18.24
N LEU A 3 -8.66 15.83 -18.02
CA LEU A 3 -8.58 15.20 -16.69
C LEU A 3 -7.48 15.82 -15.81
N LEU A 4 -6.56 16.57 -16.41
CA LEU A 4 -5.34 17.02 -15.75
C LEU A 4 -4.79 18.26 -16.43
N THR A 5 -4.63 19.34 -15.67
CA THR A 5 -4.02 20.58 -16.13
C THR A 5 -2.77 20.82 -15.33
N TRP A 6 -1.64 21.00 -16.02
CA TRP A 6 -0.38 21.34 -15.38
C TRP A 6 0.06 22.72 -15.86
N THR A 7 0.51 23.54 -14.92
CA THR A 7 1.05 24.86 -15.18
C THR A 7 2.49 24.91 -14.70
N LEU A 8 3.40 25.19 -15.63
CA LEU A 8 4.81 25.44 -15.33
C LEU A 8 5.04 26.95 -15.34
N SER A 9 5.37 27.49 -14.17
CA SER A 9 5.80 28.87 -14.01
C SER A 9 7.32 28.89 -13.84
N TYR A 10 8.00 29.56 -14.76
CA TYR A 10 9.45 29.75 -14.74
C TYR A 10 9.76 31.25 -14.67
N HIS A 11 10.69 31.62 -13.79
CA HIS A 11 11.19 32.97 -13.69
C HIS A 11 12.70 32.97 -13.96
N SER A 12 13.12 33.61 -15.04
CA SER A 12 14.54 33.79 -15.36
C SER A 12 15.08 34.97 -14.56
N THR A 13 16.07 34.72 -13.71
CA THR A 13 16.77 35.76 -12.96
C THR A 13 17.83 36.50 -13.80
N VAL A 14 18.11 36.03 -15.01
CA VAL A 14 19.08 36.64 -15.94
C VAL A 14 18.42 37.69 -16.82
N ASP A 15 17.16 37.46 -17.22
CA ASP A 15 16.41 38.35 -18.12
C ASP A 15 15.21 39.06 -17.46
N GLU A 16 15.00 38.85 -16.15
CA GLU A 16 13.85 39.31 -15.35
C GLU A 16 12.46 38.92 -15.91
N ARG A 17 12.41 37.97 -16.84
CA ARG A 17 11.17 37.52 -17.48
C ARG A 17 10.53 36.37 -16.73
N ALA A 18 9.23 36.48 -16.48
CA ALA A 18 8.38 35.38 -16.05
C ALA A 18 7.68 34.75 -17.26
N LEU A 19 7.82 33.44 -17.43
CA LEU A 19 7.10 32.63 -18.41
C LEU A 19 6.17 31.68 -17.67
N CYS A 20 4.89 31.72 -18.05
CA CYS A 20 3.89 30.79 -17.56
C CYS A 20 3.39 29.96 -18.74
N LEU A 21 3.57 28.65 -18.68
CA LEU A 21 3.09 27.71 -19.70
C LEU A 21 2.12 26.73 -19.05
N SER A 22 0.87 26.81 -19.48
CA SER A 22 -0.15 25.81 -19.15
C SER A 22 -0.29 24.83 -20.29
N ARG A 23 -0.27 23.54 -19.97
CA ARG A 23 -0.55 22.45 -20.90
C ARG A 23 -1.71 21.62 -20.39
N PHE A 24 -2.58 21.26 -21.33
CA PHE A 24 -3.69 20.35 -21.09
C PHE A 24 -3.25 18.96 -21.51
N SER A 25 -3.31 18.01 -20.58
CA SER A 25 -3.12 16.59 -20.90
C SER A 25 -4.47 15.91 -20.84
N CYS A 26 -4.90 15.35 -21.97
CA CYS A 26 -6.10 14.53 -22.02
C CYS A 26 -5.69 13.07 -21.83
N CYS A 27 -6.01 12.49 -20.67
CA CYS A 27 -5.93 11.05 -20.50
C CYS A 27 -7.13 10.43 -21.22
N LEU A 28 -6.91 9.86 -22.40
CA LEU A 28 -7.88 8.97 -23.02
C LEU A 28 -7.87 7.67 -22.23
N GLN A 29 -8.89 7.41 -21.41
CA GLN A 29 -9.21 6.04 -21.06
C GLN A 29 -9.64 5.35 -22.35
N LEU A 30 -8.71 4.64 -22.99
CA LEU A 30 -9.08 3.62 -23.96
C LEU A 30 -10.01 2.67 -23.21
N ARG A 31 -11.29 2.68 -23.57
CA ARG A 31 -12.22 1.57 -23.29
C ARG A 31 -11.83 0.40 -24.19
N CYS A 32 -10.58 -0.02 -24.15
CA CYS A 32 -10.25 -1.35 -24.56
C CYS A 32 -10.87 -2.25 -23.50
N PHE A 33 -11.77 -3.13 -23.92
CA PHE A 33 -12.05 -4.34 -23.18
C PHE A 33 -10.70 -5.07 -23.14
N ASN A 34 -9.91 -4.83 -22.09
CA ASN A 34 -8.67 -5.56 -21.90
C ASN A 34 -9.07 -7.01 -21.64
N ALA A 35 -9.19 -7.79 -22.71
CA ALA A 35 -9.30 -9.24 -22.70
C ALA A 35 -7.94 -9.89 -22.38
N GLY A 36 -7.06 -9.17 -21.70
CA GLY A 36 -5.80 -9.68 -21.17
C GLY A 36 -6.01 -10.10 -19.72
N ALA A 37 -5.37 -11.20 -19.31
CA ALA A 37 -5.33 -11.59 -17.90
C ALA A 37 -4.83 -10.41 -17.05
N ALA A 38 -5.43 -10.23 -15.86
CA ALA A 38 -4.99 -9.21 -14.92
C ALA A 38 -3.50 -9.40 -14.64
N ASP A 39 -2.71 -8.34 -14.78
CA ASP A 39 -1.30 -8.37 -14.42
C ASP A 39 -1.20 -8.61 -12.91
N VAL A 40 -0.68 -9.77 -12.55
CA VAL A 40 -0.55 -10.23 -11.16
C VAL A 40 0.25 -9.23 -10.33
N THR A 41 1.27 -8.59 -10.90
CA THR A 41 2.09 -7.60 -10.19
C THR A 41 1.32 -6.31 -9.90
N VAL A 42 0.46 -5.89 -10.83
CA VAL A 42 -0.42 -4.73 -10.63
C VAL A 42 -1.46 -5.04 -9.56
N ASP A 43 -1.97 -6.26 -9.55
CA ASP A 43 -2.93 -6.74 -8.57
C ASP A 43 -2.33 -6.81 -7.16
N GLU A 44 -1.10 -7.31 -7.01
CA GLU A 44 -0.34 -7.27 -5.75
C GLU A 44 -0.20 -5.84 -5.21
N GLN A 45 0.12 -4.87 -6.08
CA GLN A 45 0.25 -3.46 -5.66
C GLN A 45 -1.08 -2.82 -5.26
N ARG A 46 -2.19 -3.23 -5.89
CA ARG A 46 -3.54 -2.82 -5.48
C ARG A 46 -3.89 -3.39 -4.12
N ASN A 47 -3.63 -4.68 -3.90
CA ASN A 47 -3.85 -5.35 -2.63
C ASN A 47 -3.05 -4.69 -1.50
N ARG A 48 -1.77 -4.38 -1.73
CA ARG A 48 -0.94 -3.60 -0.80
C ARG A 48 -1.58 -2.27 -0.43
N PHE A 49 -2.03 -1.51 -1.43
CA PHE A 49 -2.63 -0.21 -1.20
C PHE A 49 -3.92 -0.33 -0.38
N LEU A 50 -4.79 -1.28 -0.73
CA LEU A 50 -6.02 -1.54 0.02
C LEU A 50 -5.74 -1.94 1.47
N ALA A 51 -4.74 -2.79 1.71
CA ALA A 51 -4.32 -3.16 3.06
C ALA A 51 -3.86 -1.93 3.86
N ALA A 52 -3.04 -1.05 3.28
CA ALA A 52 -2.61 0.17 3.96
C ALA A 52 -3.78 1.09 4.33
N VAL A 53 -4.76 1.24 3.43
CA VAL A 53 -5.98 2.03 3.70
C VAL A 53 -6.83 1.38 4.78
N ALA A 54 -7.05 0.06 4.71
CA ALA A 54 -7.83 -0.67 5.70
C ALA A 54 -7.20 -0.60 7.11
N LEU A 55 -5.88 -0.65 7.21
CA LEU A 55 -5.15 -0.50 8.47
C LEU A 55 -5.26 0.92 9.04
N GLU A 56 -5.25 1.96 8.19
CA GLU A 56 -5.46 3.33 8.64
C GLU A 56 -6.89 3.54 9.15
N GLU A 57 -7.91 2.99 8.47
CA GLU A 57 -9.30 3.05 8.96
C GLU A 57 -9.49 2.22 10.24
N ALA A 58 -8.86 1.05 10.33
CA ALA A 58 -8.86 0.23 11.54
C ALA A 58 -8.22 0.96 12.73
N ARG A 59 -7.10 1.67 12.50
CA ARG A 59 -6.43 2.50 13.51
C ARG A 59 -7.37 3.59 14.03
N LYS A 60 -8.01 4.36 13.13
CA LYS A 60 -8.96 5.43 13.52
C LYS A 60 -10.13 4.88 14.33
N ALA A 61 -10.67 3.72 13.93
CA ALA A 61 -11.74 3.04 14.64
C ALA A 61 -11.29 2.59 16.05
N ALA A 62 -10.10 1.98 16.16
CA ALA A 62 -9.52 1.55 17.44
C ALA A 62 -9.19 2.74 18.37
N GLU A 63 -8.69 3.86 17.83
CA GLU A 63 -8.48 5.11 18.57
C GLU A 63 -9.80 5.68 19.13
N SER A 64 -10.91 5.46 18.43
CA SER A 64 -12.27 5.79 18.88
C SER A 64 -12.88 4.71 19.80
N ARG A 65 -12.08 3.73 20.26
CA ARG A 65 -12.48 2.55 21.06
C ARG A 65 -13.52 1.65 20.38
N ASN A 66 -13.64 1.73 19.05
CA ASN A 66 -14.53 0.88 18.26
C ASN A 66 -13.73 -0.26 17.61
N PHE A 67 -13.38 -1.25 18.43
CA PHE A 67 -12.58 -2.41 18.01
C PHE A 67 -13.35 -3.36 17.07
N GLU A 68 -14.67 -3.42 17.18
CA GLU A 68 -15.49 -4.19 16.24
C GLU A 68 -15.41 -3.62 14.84
N LEU A 69 -15.53 -2.29 14.69
CA LEU A 69 -15.37 -1.63 13.40
C LEU A 69 -13.94 -1.78 12.87
N ALA A 70 -12.93 -1.70 13.73
CA ALA A 70 -11.53 -1.92 13.34
C ALA A 70 -11.33 -3.32 12.72
N LYS A 71 -11.86 -4.36 13.39
CA LYS A 71 -11.84 -5.74 12.87
C LYS A 71 -12.61 -5.88 11.56
N GLN A 72 -13.74 -5.21 11.42
CA GLN A 72 -14.53 -5.22 10.18
C GLN A 72 -13.76 -4.64 8.98
N HIS A 73 -13.03 -3.54 9.16
CA HIS A 73 -12.20 -2.96 8.10
C HIS A 73 -11.11 -3.92 7.63
N ILE A 74 -10.41 -4.57 8.56
CA ILE A 74 -9.36 -5.53 8.26
C ILE A 74 -9.94 -6.78 7.57
N ALA A 75 -11.02 -7.34 8.12
CA ALA A 75 -11.66 -8.54 7.60
C ALA A 75 -12.23 -8.32 6.18
N SER A 76 -12.87 -7.18 5.92
CA SER A 76 -13.38 -6.84 4.60
C SER A 76 -12.27 -6.75 3.56
N CYS A 77 -11.12 -6.16 3.94
CA CYS A 77 -9.96 -6.09 3.05
C CYS A 77 -9.35 -7.48 2.79
N GLN A 78 -9.20 -8.32 3.82
CA GLN A 78 -8.71 -9.70 3.64
C GLN A 78 -9.61 -10.53 2.73
N GLN A 79 -10.93 -10.40 2.88
CA GLN A 79 -11.91 -11.05 2.01
C GLN A 79 -11.75 -10.59 0.56
N HIS A 80 -11.58 -9.28 0.33
CA HIS A 80 -11.37 -8.75 -1.01
C HIS A 80 -10.08 -9.28 -1.64
N ILE A 81 -8.97 -9.23 -0.89
CA ILE A 81 -7.65 -9.71 -1.32
C ILE A 81 -7.72 -11.20 -1.71
N GLY A 82 -8.44 -12.02 -0.93
CA GLY A 82 -8.61 -13.46 -1.19
C GLY A 82 -9.39 -13.80 -2.46
N GLN A 83 -10.04 -12.82 -3.09
CA GLN A 83 -10.79 -12.98 -4.34
C GLN A 83 -10.03 -12.46 -5.57
N THR A 84 -8.83 -11.92 -5.37
CA THR A 84 -8.03 -11.32 -6.45
C THR A 84 -7.18 -12.34 -7.21
N ALA A 85 -6.70 -11.97 -8.40
CA ALA A 85 -5.89 -12.86 -9.24
C ALA A 85 -4.52 -13.19 -8.61
N SER A 86 -4.01 -12.31 -7.74
CA SER A 86 -2.77 -12.49 -7.01
C SER A 86 -2.94 -13.12 -5.63
N ALA A 87 -4.14 -13.60 -5.26
CA ALA A 87 -4.45 -14.12 -3.91
C ALA A 87 -3.45 -15.17 -3.41
N GLU A 88 -3.02 -16.08 -4.29
CA GLU A 88 -2.11 -17.19 -3.95
C GLU A 88 -0.63 -16.86 -4.14
N THR A 89 -0.29 -15.63 -4.54
CA THR A 89 1.11 -15.23 -4.67
C THR A 89 1.79 -15.20 -3.30
N GLN A 90 3.09 -15.46 -3.28
CA GLN A 90 3.87 -15.37 -2.03
C GLN A 90 3.76 -13.98 -1.38
N TYR A 91 3.67 -12.92 -2.20
CA TYR A 91 3.49 -11.56 -1.72
C TYR A 91 2.15 -11.39 -0.99
N THR A 92 1.05 -11.76 -1.66
CA THR A 92 -0.30 -11.56 -1.13
C THR A 92 -0.60 -12.47 0.07
N VAL A 93 -0.08 -13.70 0.08
CA VAL A 93 -0.19 -14.59 1.24
C VAL A 93 0.49 -13.98 2.48
N ALA A 94 1.71 -13.45 2.31
CA ALA A 94 2.41 -12.79 3.39
C ALA A 94 1.67 -11.51 3.84
N LEU A 95 1.07 -10.76 2.90
CA LEU A 95 0.25 -9.59 3.21
C LEU A 95 -0.98 -9.97 4.04
N GLN A 96 -1.70 -11.04 3.66
CA GLN A 96 -2.85 -11.53 4.41
C GLN A 96 -2.47 -11.98 5.82
N GLN A 97 -1.29 -12.57 6.00
CA GLN A 97 -0.76 -12.95 7.30
C GLN A 97 -0.45 -11.72 8.18
N GLU A 98 0.18 -10.68 7.64
CA GLU A 98 0.38 -9.41 8.36
C GLU A 98 -0.96 -8.79 8.74
N MET A 99 -1.95 -8.78 7.85
CA MET A 99 -3.28 -8.27 8.16
C MET A 99 -3.97 -9.05 9.28
N HIS A 100 -3.77 -10.37 9.35
CA HIS A 100 -4.31 -11.20 10.43
C HIS A 100 -3.67 -10.85 11.77
N GLN A 101 -2.34 -10.68 11.81
CA GLN A 101 -1.64 -10.23 13.02
C GLN A 101 -2.13 -8.86 13.48
N MET A 102 -2.44 -7.94 12.55
CA MET A 102 -3.00 -6.64 12.89
C MET A 102 -4.43 -6.72 13.41
N MET A 103 -5.21 -7.72 12.97
CA MET A 103 -6.54 -7.99 13.52
C MET A 103 -6.46 -8.43 14.98
N ASP A 104 -5.52 -9.31 15.31
CA ASP A 104 -5.27 -9.74 16.70
C ASP A 104 -4.80 -8.55 17.57
N ALA A 105 -4.00 -7.66 16.99
CA ALA A 105 -3.50 -6.46 17.65
C ALA A 105 -4.59 -5.41 17.98
N VAL A 106 -5.76 -5.48 17.31
CA VAL A 106 -6.96 -4.65 17.61
C VAL A 106 -8.09 -5.45 18.27
N SER A 107 -7.77 -6.60 18.86
CA SER A 107 -8.78 -7.47 19.50
C SER A 107 -9.47 -6.80 20.69
N ASP A 108 -8.71 -6.13 21.56
CA ASP A 108 -9.20 -5.45 22.75
C ASP A 108 -8.38 -4.18 23.09
N GLU A 109 -8.95 -3.33 23.96
CA GLU A 109 -8.34 -2.05 24.36
C GLU A 109 -6.97 -2.22 25.05
N ARG A 110 -6.78 -3.30 25.82
CA ARG A 110 -5.53 -3.53 26.56
C ARG A 110 -4.40 -3.91 25.61
N HIS A 111 -4.65 -4.83 24.69
CA HIS A 111 -3.71 -5.23 23.65
C HIS A 111 -3.38 -4.07 22.73
N TYR A 112 -4.39 -3.31 22.30
CA TYR A 112 -4.17 -2.15 21.44
C TYR A 112 -3.32 -1.07 22.12
N ALA A 113 -3.59 -0.77 23.40
CA ALA A 113 -2.85 0.23 24.15
C ALA A 113 -1.41 -0.21 24.46
N ALA A 114 -1.19 -1.50 24.75
CA ALA A 114 0.13 -2.02 25.08
C ALA A 114 1.05 -2.05 23.86
N GLU A 115 0.59 -2.63 22.75
CA GLU A 115 1.45 -2.94 21.60
C GLU A 115 0.77 -2.68 20.25
N GLY A 116 -0.56 -2.87 20.16
CA GLY A 116 -1.25 -2.87 18.88
C GLY A 116 -1.24 -1.54 18.14
N SER A 117 -1.32 -0.41 18.84
CA SER A 117 -1.22 0.93 18.25
C SER A 117 0.13 1.15 17.54
N ARG A 118 1.22 0.69 18.15
CA ARG A 118 2.55 0.76 17.53
C ARG A 118 2.67 -0.22 16.37
N GLY A 119 2.19 -1.45 16.54
CA GLY A 119 2.23 -2.49 15.52
C GLY A 119 1.53 -2.08 14.23
N ILE A 120 0.28 -1.62 14.33
CA ILE A 120 -0.50 -1.14 13.19
C ILE A 120 0.18 0.03 12.49
N ASN A 121 0.66 1.01 13.25
CA ASN A 121 1.38 2.14 12.66
C ASN A 121 2.63 1.68 11.91
N GLN A 122 3.39 0.73 12.47
CA GLN A 122 4.58 0.21 11.80
C GLN A 122 4.21 -0.49 10.50
N VAL A 123 3.26 -1.43 10.51
CA VAL A 123 2.83 -2.17 9.31
C VAL A 123 2.24 -1.23 8.26
N MET A 124 1.36 -0.32 8.65
CA MET A 124 0.79 0.69 7.77
C MET A 124 1.87 1.53 7.09
N MET A 125 2.83 2.08 7.86
CA MET A 125 3.90 2.92 7.31
C MET A 125 4.82 2.14 6.37
N ARG A 126 5.09 0.86 6.65
CA ARG A 126 5.85 -0.02 5.74
C ARG A 126 5.16 -0.13 4.39
N HIS A 127 3.85 -0.39 4.39
CA HIS A 127 3.07 -0.49 3.16
C HIS A 127 2.99 0.86 2.45
N GLN A 128 2.74 1.97 3.13
CA GLN A 128 2.69 3.29 2.49
C GLN A 128 4.01 3.69 1.84
N GLN A 129 5.14 3.45 2.52
CA GLN A 129 6.48 3.85 2.07
C GLN A 129 7.16 2.79 1.18
N GLN A 130 6.55 1.62 1.05
CA GLN A 130 7.11 0.44 0.39
C GLN A 130 8.52 0.07 0.87
N ARG A 131 8.74 0.14 2.19
CA ARG A 131 10.02 -0.23 2.80
C ARG A 131 9.80 -0.89 4.14
N CYS A 132 10.59 -1.91 4.43
CA CYS A 132 10.69 -2.49 5.77
C CYS A 132 11.94 -1.95 6.46
N ASN A 133 11.77 -1.37 7.64
CA ASN A 133 12.87 -0.96 8.53
C ASN A 133 13.30 -2.10 9.47
N ASP A 134 12.61 -3.23 9.42
CA ASP A 134 12.92 -4.40 10.24
C ASP A 134 13.98 -5.27 9.57
N ALA A 135 14.93 -5.75 10.37
CA ALA A 135 16.03 -6.60 9.90
C ALA A 135 15.64 -8.09 9.85
N SER A 136 14.42 -8.44 10.28
CA SER A 136 13.92 -9.81 10.27
C SER A 136 13.68 -10.31 8.83
N GLU A 137 14.03 -11.57 8.60
CA GLU A 137 14.10 -12.13 7.25
C GLU A 137 12.72 -12.41 6.62
N SER A 138 11.69 -12.60 7.45
CA SER A 138 10.31 -12.91 7.05
C SER A 138 9.63 -11.72 6.38
N ASP A 139 9.71 -10.54 6.99
CA ASP A 139 8.96 -9.35 6.56
C ASP A 139 9.63 -8.66 5.37
N ALA A 140 10.93 -8.93 5.18
CA ALA A 140 11.70 -8.41 4.07
C ALA A 140 11.31 -9.02 2.71
N VAL A 141 10.58 -10.15 2.67
CA VAL A 141 10.30 -10.87 1.41
C VAL A 141 9.48 -10.01 0.43
N MET A 142 8.51 -9.23 0.94
CA MET A 142 7.66 -8.36 0.13
C MET A 142 8.41 -7.19 -0.53
N TYR A 143 9.46 -6.70 0.12
CA TYR A 143 10.22 -5.51 -0.29
C TYR A 143 11.64 -5.83 -0.78
N GLN A 144 11.92 -7.11 -1.02
CA GLN A 144 13.19 -7.54 -1.56
C GLN A 144 13.28 -7.19 -3.06
N THR A 145 14.24 -6.34 -3.41
CA THR A 145 14.60 -6.08 -4.80
C THR A 145 15.19 -7.33 -5.47
N SER A 146 15.07 -7.41 -6.79
CA SER A 146 15.69 -8.47 -7.60
C SER A 146 17.18 -8.64 -7.30
N TRP A 147 17.89 -7.53 -7.10
CA TRP A 147 19.29 -7.51 -6.69
C TRP A 147 19.55 -8.14 -5.32
N LYS A 148 18.72 -7.84 -4.30
CA LYS A 148 18.86 -8.45 -2.97
C LYS A 148 18.62 -9.97 -3.01
N LYS A 149 17.65 -10.42 -3.80
CA LYS A 149 17.40 -11.86 -4.02
C LYS A 149 18.61 -12.54 -4.67
N GLU A 150 19.20 -11.92 -5.69
CA GLU A 150 20.40 -12.42 -6.37
C GLU A 150 21.61 -12.51 -5.43
N MET A 151 21.84 -11.47 -4.62
CA MET A 151 22.92 -11.47 -3.63
C MET A 151 22.77 -12.60 -2.61
N LYS A 152 21.56 -12.84 -2.08
CA LYS A 152 21.31 -13.96 -1.16
C LYS A 152 21.55 -15.33 -1.82
N ARG A 153 21.23 -15.47 -3.11
CA ARG A 153 21.47 -16.70 -3.87
C ARG A 153 22.97 -17.00 -4.01
N ARG A 154 23.81 -15.96 -4.11
CA ARG A 154 25.28 -16.09 -4.25
C ARG A 154 26.00 -16.42 -2.95
N THR A 155 25.40 -16.13 -1.80
CA THR A 155 26.00 -16.36 -0.47
C THR A 155 25.62 -17.73 0.12
N LYS A 156 24.70 -18.46 -0.52
CA LYS A 156 24.39 -19.88 -0.22
C LYS A 156 25.21 -20.80 -1.12
#